data_AF-A0AAV9WHC4-F1
#
_entry.id   AF-A0AAV9WHC4-F1
#
_cell.length_a   1.000
_cell.length_b   1.000
_cell.length_c   1.000
_cell.angle_alpha   90.00
_cell.angle_beta   90.00
_cell.angle_gamma   90.00
#
_symmetry.space_group_name_H-M   'P 1'
#
loop_
_entity.id
_entity.type
_entity.pdbx_description
1 polymer ?
#
loop_
_entity_poly.entity_id
_entity_poly.type
_entity_poly.pdbx_seq_one_letter_code
_entity_poly.pdbx_strand_id
1 'polypeptide(L)'
;MKASFILALFVAAAAAAPASDAADASKPPPAGLKRCGKKIGRYCRSGEVCVGERNIKGGVGLCVSGAFENQCANFLGSVCRGNDFCIEDPRNLVDCKPGMMDCGNGLCVRSDWAKYLDLKYPN
;
A
#
# COMPACT_ATOMS: atom_id res chain seq x y z
N MET A 1 -59.75 14.25 30.16
CA MET A 1 -59.14 14.19 28.82
C MET A 1 -57.87 15.03 28.83
N LYS A 2 -56.74 14.44 28.37
CA LYS A 2 -55.62 15.06 27.61
C LYS A 2 -54.89 16.27 28.22
N ALA A 3 -53.56 16.41 28.20
CA ALA A 3 -52.48 15.58 27.67
C ALA A 3 -51.15 16.11 28.27
N SER A 4 -50.28 15.18 28.66
CA SER A 4 -48.88 15.44 29.00
C SER A 4 -48.11 15.86 27.74
N PHE A 5 -47.35 16.94 27.81
CA PHE A 5 -46.35 17.31 26.79
C PHE A 5 -44.96 17.04 27.36
N ILE A 6 -44.32 15.96 26.89
CA ILE A 6 -42.89 15.70 27.11
C ILE A 6 -42.17 16.10 25.83
N LEU A 7 -41.34 17.16 25.91
CA LEU A 7 -40.42 17.53 24.85
C LEU A 7 -39.29 16.49 24.78
N ALA A 8 -39.29 15.64 23.75
CA ALA A 8 -38.17 14.78 23.43
C ALA A 8 -37.13 15.57 22.62
N LEU A 9 -35.99 15.89 23.25
CA LEU A 9 -34.78 16.37 22.59
C LEU A 9 -34.18 15.21 21.78
N PHE A 10 -34.30 15.25 20.45
CA PHE A 10 -33.53 14.38 19.57
C PHE A 10 -32.12 14.96 19.41
N VAL A 11 -31.16 14.37 20.11
CA VAL A 11 -29.73 14.60 19.89
C VAL A 11 -29.36 14.00 18.54
N ALA A 12 -29.06 14.86 17.57
CA ALA A 12 -28.52 14.45 16.28
C ALA A 12 -27.11 13.88 16.49
N ALA A 13 -26.99 12.55 16.52
CA ALA A 13 -25.71 11.88 16.45
C ALA A 13 -25.15 12.07 15.02
N ALA A 14 -24.26 13.04 14.87
CA ALA A 14 -23.40 13.13 13.69
C ALA A 14 -22.53 11.88 13.67
N ALA A 15 -22.88 10.93 12.80
CA ALA A 15 -22.04 9.80 12.47
C ALA A 15 -20.83 10.32 11.66
N ALA A 16 -19.83 10.82 12.38
CA ALA A 16 -18.49 11.01 11.83
C ALA A 16 -17.94 9.61 11.51
N ALA A 17 -17.99 9.24 10.22
CA ALA A 17 -17.25 8.09 9.72
C ALA A 17 -15.78 8.25 10.14
N PRO A 18 -15.11 7.20 10.65
CA PRO A 18 -13.71 7.29 11.00
C PRO A 18 -12.93 7.60 9.71
N ALA A 19 -12.35 8.80 9.67
CA ALA A 19 -11.33 9.19 8.70
C ALA A 19 -10.08 8.34 8.97
N SER A 20 -10.14 7.07 8.60
CA SER A 20 -8.97 6.21 8.56
C SER A 20 -8.19 6.54 7.28
N ASP A 21 -6.94 6.95 7.47
CA ASP A 21 -5.89 7.01 6.46
C ASP A 21 -5.79 8.25 5.55
N ALA A 22 -6.00 9.44 6.11
CA ALA A 22 -5.32 10.64 5.62
C ALA A 22 -3.87 10.64 6.16
N ALA A 23 -3.02 9.76 5.63
CA ALA A 23 -1.58 10.05 5.65
C ALA A 23 -1.39 11.33 4.81
N ASP A 24 -1.19 12.44 5.50
CA ASP A 24 -0.75 13.73 4.95
C ASP A 24 -1.54 14.25 3.73
N ALA A 25 -2.78 14.71 3.97
CA ALA A 25 -3.60 15.38 2.95
C ALA A 25 -3.01 16.71 2.43
N SER A 26 -1.84 17.13 2.92
CA SER A 26 -1.20 18.40 2.59
C SER A 26 -0.31 18.33 1.33
N LYS A 27 0.11 17.13 0.91
CA LYS A 27 1.01 16.97 -0.26
C LYS A 27 0.37 16.07 -1.33
N PRO A 28 0.28 16.53 -2.59
CA PRO A 28 -0.23 15.70 -3.67
C PRO A 28 0.65 14.45 -3.84
N PRO A 29 0.05 13.28 -4.12
CA PRO A 29 0.82 12.07 -4.34
C PRO A 29 1.72 12.23 -5.59
N PRO A 30 2.93 11.65 -5.58
CA PRO A 30 3.78 11.59 -6.74
C PRO A 30 3.04 10.99 -7.96
N ALA A 31 3.40 11.45 -9.15
CA ALA A 31 2.77 10.98 -10.38
C ALA A 31 2.91 9.45 -10.53
N GLY A 32 1.78 8.81 -10.86
CA GLY A 32 1.69 7.37 -11.08
C GLY A 32 1.60 6.51 -9.80
N LEU A 33 1.68 7.11 -8.61
CA LEU A 33 1.53 6.37 -7.36
C LEU A 33 0.09 5.89 -7.19
N LYS A 34 -0.09 4.56 -7.11
CA LYS A 34 -1.38 3.92 -6.86
C LYS A 34 -1.31 3.11 -5.57
N ARG A 35 -2.24 3.40 -4.67
CA ARG A 35 -2.39 2.71 -3.38
C ARG A 35 -3.30 1.50 -3.55
N CYS A 36 -2.97 0.41 -2.87
CA CYS A 36 -3.74 -0.82 -2.85
C CYS A 36 -3.79 -1.41 -1.44
N GLY A 37 -4.64 -2.42 -1.25
CA GLY A 37 -4.66 -3.23 -0.05
C GLY A 37 -6.08 -3.46 0.45
N LYS A 38 -6.24 -4.59 1.14
CA LYS A 38 -7.57 -5.04 1.57
C LYS A 38 -8.25 -4.05 2.51
N LYS A 39 -7.47 -3.35 3.34
CA LYS A 39 -7.97 -2.35 4.30
C LYS A 39 -8.69 -1.19 3.64
N ILE A 40 -8.23 -0.77 2.45
CA ILE A 40 -8.83 0.35 1.71
C ILE A 40 -9.70 -0.10 0.54
N GLY A 41 -9.92 -1.41 0.38
CA GLY A 41 -10.74 -1.98 -0.69
C GLY A 41 -10.23 -1.69 -2.10
N ARG A 42 -8.94 -1.37 -2.26
CA ARG A 42 -8.34 -1.05 -3.57
C ARG A 42 -7.41 -2.16 -4.03
N TYR A 43 -7.51 -2.51 -5.30
CA TYR A 43 -6.72 -3.56 -5.93
C TYR A 43 -5.92 -3.00 -7.09
N CYS A 44 -4.77 -3.61 -7.36
CA CYS A 44 -3.96 -3.26 -8.52
C CYS A 44 -4.59 -3.80 -9.80
N ARG A 45 -4.25 -3.19 -10.94
CA ARG A 45 -4.70 -3.71 -12.24
C ARG A 45 -3.98 -5.03 -12.57
N SER A 46 -4.50 -5.74 -13.56
CA SER A 46 -3.82 -6.93 -14.10
C SER A 46 -2.38 -6.61 -14.51
N GLY A 47 -1.43 -7.47 -14.12
CA GLY A 47 0.00 -7.28 -14.36
C GLY A 47 0.72 -6.40 -13.33
N GLU A 48 0.02 -5.90 -12.31
CA GLU A 48 0.61 -5.21 -11.16
C GLU A 48 0.55 -6.06 -9.89
N VAL A 49 1.49 -5.80 -8.99
CA VAL A 49 1.59 -6.44 -7.69
C VAL A 49 1.35 -5.41 -6.61
N CYS A 50 0.48 -5.75 -5.65
CA CYS A 50 0.30 -4.94 -4.45
C CYS A 50 1.41 -5.26 -3.45
N VAL A 51 2.35 -4.35 -3.24
CA VAL A 51 3.49 -4.55 -2.33
C VAL A 51 3.41 -3.66 -1.11
N GLY A 52 4.05 -4.07 -0.02
CA GLY A 52 4.21 -3.23 1.15
C GLY A 52 2.99 -3.08 2.05
N GLU A 53 1.91 -3.84 1.85
CA GLU A 53 0.78 -3.87 2.82
C GLU A 53 1.22 -4.18 4.26
N ARG A 54 2.36 -4.85 4.45
CA ARG A 54 2.96 -5.12 5.77
C ARG A 54 4.03 -4.10 6.18
N ASN A 55 4.68 -3.46 5.20
CA ASN A 55 5.85 -2.62 5.40
C ASN A 55 5.53 -1.12 5.41
N ILE A 56 4.35 -0.73 4.91
CA ILE A 56 3.90 0.66 4.82
C ILE A 56 2.92 0.95 5.95
N LYS A 57 3.13 2.09 6.62
CA LYS A 57 2.26 2.58 7.69
C LYS A 57 0.81 2.71 7.21
N GLY A 58 -0.14 2.25 8.04
CA GLY A 58 -1.56 2.14 7.70
C GLY A 58 -1.95 0.78 7.11
N GLY A 59 -0.97 -0.05 6.73
CA GLY A 59 -1.24 -1.35 6.12
C GLY A 59 -1.82 -1.24 4.71
N VAL A 60 -1.35 -0.23 3.98
CA VAL A 60 -1.79 0.10 2.62
C VAL A 60 -0.59 0.00 1.69
N GLY A 61 -0.69 -0.92 0.73
CA GLY A 61 0.32 -1.20 -0.26
C GLY A 61 0.38 -0.21 -1.42
N LEU A 62 1.27 -0.53 -2.37
CA LEU A 62 1.48 0.16 -3.63
C LEU A 62 1.27 -0.81 -4.78
N CYS A 63 0.75 -0.33 -5.90
CA CYS A 63 0.78 -1.09 -7.14
C CYS A 63 2.08 -0.87 -7.89
N VAL A 64 2.84 -1.95 -8.08
CA VAL A 64 4.08 -1.96 -8.85
C VAL A 64 3.88 -2.80 -10.11
N SER A 65 4.19 -2.22 -11.27
CA SER A 65 4.15 -2.90 -12.57
C SER A 65 5.49 -3.59 -12.86
N GLY A 66 5.50 -4.51 -13.84
CA GLY A 66 6.76 -5.06 -14.37
C GLY A 66 7.50 -5.94 -13.37
N ALA A 67 6.75 -6.67 -12.55
CA ALA A 67 7.29 -7.32 -11.35
C ALA A 67 8.27 -8.49 -11.62
N PHE A 68 8.50 -8.88 -12.88
CA PHE A 68 9.59 -9.79 -13.27
C PHE A 68 10.87 -9.04 -13.67
N GLU A 69 10.73 -7.88 -14.31
CA GLU A 69 11.84 -7.06 -14.80
C GLU A 69 12.35 -6.10 -13.73
N ASN A 70 11.53 -5.82 -12.71
CA ASN A 70 11.76 -4.81 -11.68
C ASN A 70 12.05 -5.43 -10.31
N GLN A 71 12.73 -6.57 -10.30
CA GLN A 71 13.06 -7.33 -9.11
C GLN A 71 14.35 -6.83 -8.43
N CYS A 72 14.43 -7.05 -7.12
CA CYS A 72 15.61 -6.84 -6.31
C CYS A 72 15.76 -7.95 -5.26
N ALA A 73 16.94 -8.03 -4.66
CA ALA A 73 17.29 -9.05 -3.67
C ALA A 73 17.02 -10.49 -4.16
N ASN A 74 17.08 -10.73 -5.48
CA ASN A 74 17.00 -12.08 -6.04
C ASN A 74 18.28 -12.86 -5.78
N PHE A 75 18.29 -14.14 -6.18
CA PHE A 75 19.45 -15.02 -5.99
C PHE A 75 20.75 -14.48 -6.61
N LEU A 76 20.63 -13.75 -7.73
CA LEU A 76 21.76 -13.08 -8.40
C LEU A 76 22.22 -11.79 -7.72
N GLY A 77 21.58 -11.39 -6.61
CA GLY A 77 21.93 -10.16 -5.88
C GLY A 77 21.51 -8.88 -6.60
N SER A 78 20.44 -8.93 -7.41
CA SER A 78 19.96 -7.76 -8.15
C SER A 78 19.60 -6.61 -7.23
N VAL A 79 19.99 -5.40 -7.60
CA VAL A 79 19.76 -4.16 -6.84
C VAL A 79 18.90 -3.20 -7.63
N CYS A 80 18.16 -2.36 -6.92
CA CYS A 80 17.38 -1.31 -7.54
C CYS A 80 18.26 -0.25 -8.19
N ARG A 81 17.74 0.38 -9.24
CA ARG A 81 18.47 1.42 -9.95
C ARG A 81 18.57 2.68 -9.09
N GLY A 82 19.78 3.23 -8.96
CA GLY A 82 20.01 4.51 -8.29
C GLY A 82 19.60 4.47 -6.82
N ASN A 83 18.67 5.36 -6.42
CA ASN A 83 18.19 5.49 -5.04
C ASN A 83 16.83 4.79 -4.81
N ASP A 84 16.38 3.98 -5.76
CA ASP A 84 15.10 3.28 -5.63
C ASP A 84 15.15 2.22 -4.53
N PHE A 85 13.98 1.89 -4.01
CA PHE A 85 13.80 1.17 -2.77
C PHE A 85 13.39 -0.28 -3.04
N CYS A 86 14.10 -1.24 -2.45
CA CYS A 86 13.70 -2.65 -2.54
C CYS A 86 12.67 -2.98 -1.47
N ILE A 87 11.44 -3.30 -1.88
CA ILE A 87 10.37 -3.72 -0.97
C ILE A 87 10.05 -5.19 -1.17
N GLU A 88 9.75 -5.91 -0.09
CA GLU A 88 9.36 -7.33 -0.15
C GLU A 88 8.23 -7.58 -1.16
N ASP A 89 8.44 -8.54 -2.05
CA ASP A 89 7.42 -9.02 -2.97
C ASP A 89 6.60 -10.12 -2.26
N PRO A 90 5.28 -9.91 -2.02
CA PRO A 90 4.45 -10.89 -1.33
C PRO A 90 4.26 -12.19 -2.12
N ARG A 91 4.65 -12.22 -3.40
CA ARG A 91 4.56 -13.41 -4.26
C ARG A 91 5.68 -14.42 -4.03
N ASN A 92 6.76 -14.04 -3.33
CA ASN A 92 7.94 -14.90 -3.15
C ASN A 92 7.67 -16.25 -2.50
N LEU A 93 6.53 -16.40 -1.82
CA LEU A 93 6.12 -17.65 -1.20
C LEU A 93 5.12 -18.46 -2.05
N VAL A 94 4.52 -17.89 -3.09
CA VAL A 94 3.33 -18.46 -3.75
C VAL A 94 3.50 -18.63 -5.27
N ASP A 95 4.16 -17.70 -5.97
CA ASP A 95 4.24 -17.72 -7.44
C ASP A 95 5.62 -18.11 -7.99
N CYS A 96 6.57 -18.46 -7.13
CA CYS A 96 7.86 -18.99 -7.55
C CYS A 96 7.72 -20.42 -8.01
N LYS A 97 7.38 -20.58 -9.29
CA LYS A 97 7.34 -21.88 -9.95
C LYS A 97 8.71 -22.56 -9.84
N PRO A 98 8.75 -23.88 -9.61
CA PRO A 98 10.00 -24.63 -9.66
C PRO A 98 10.77 -24.36 -10.97
N GLY A 99 12.08 -24.10 -10.87
CA GLY A 99 12.97 -23.84 -12.01
C GLY A 99 13.18 -22.36 -12.37
N MET A 100 12.52 -21.42 -11.70
CA MET A 100 12.75 -19.98 -11.89
C MET A 100 13.90 -19.52 -10.98
N MET A 101 15.09 -19.25 -11.54
CA MET A 101 16.25 -18.76 -10.77
C MET A 101 16.09 -17.31 -10.28
N ASP A 102 15.28 -16.51 -10.99
CA ASP A 102 15.07 -15.09 -10.71
C ASP A 102 13.68 -14.83 -10.15
N CYS A 103 13.39 -15.46 -9.02
CA CYS A 103 12.29 -15.05 -8.18
C CYS A 103 12.84 -14.09 -7.12
N GLY A 104 12.66 -12.79 -7.34
CA GLY A 104 13.30 -11.76 -6.52
C GLY A 104 12.62 -11.54 -5.17
N ASN A 105 13.41 -11.55 -4.09
CA ASN A 105 12.90 -11.34 -2.73
C ASN A 105 12.21 -9.97 -2.54
N GLY A 106 12.40 -9.03 -3.48
CA GLY A 106 11.66 -7.78 -3.52
C GLY A 106 11.42 -7.22 -4.92
N LEU A 107 10.67 -6.13 -4.96
CA LEU A 107 10.44 -5.27 -6.12
C LEU A 107 11.00 -3.87 -5.87
N CYS A 108 11.51 -3.24 -6.92
CA CYS A 108 11.99 -1.88 -6.84
C CYS A 108 10.85 -0.87 -6.90
N VAL A 109 10.84 0.04 -5.96
CA VAL A 109 9.89 1.13 -5.84
C VAL A 109 10.63 2.43 -6.00
N ARG A 110 10.06 3.36 -6.77
CA ARG A 110 10.67 4.66 -7.00
C ARG A 110 10.93 5.40 -5.68
N SER A 111 12.10 6.00 -5.57
CA SER A 111 12.55 6.69 -4.34
C SER A 111 11.62 7.81 -3.87
N ASP A 112 10.95 8.51 -4.80
CA ASP A 112 9.97 9.56 -4.48
C ASP A 112 8.69 8.98 -3.86
N TRP A 113 8.27 7.80 -4.32
CA TRP A 113 7.12 7.07 -3.74
C TRP A 113 7.47 6.54 -2.36
N ALA A 114 8.67 5.98 -2.18
CA ALA A 114 9.14 5.49 -0.89
C ALA A 114 9.19 6.61 0.15
N LYS A 115 9.74 7.77 -0.21
CA LYS A 115 9.77 8.96 0.67
C LYS A 115 8.38 9.48 0.99
N TYR A 116 7.47 9.53 0.02
CA TYR A 116 6.10 9.99 0.24
C TYR A 116 5.34 9.10 1.25
N LEU A 117 5.71 7.82 1.33
CA LEU A 117 5.05 6.84 2.17
C LEU A 117 5.82 6.48 3.44
N ASP A 118 6.89 7.22 3.73
CA ASP A 118 7.77 7.00 4.88
C ASP A 118 8.27 5.54 4.98
N LEU A 119 8.58 4.94 3.82
CA LEU A 119 9.19 3.62 3.74
C LEU A 119 10.62 3.68 4.28
N LYS A 120 10.86 3.05 5.42
CA LYS A 120 12.21 2.92 6.01
C LYS A 120 12.99 1.82 5.32
N TYR A 121 14.25 2.08 4.97
CA TYR A 121 15.16 1.07 4.38
C TYR A 121 15.12 -0.22 5.21
N PRO A 122 14.89 -1.39 4.59
CA PRO A 122 15.31 -2.63 5.21
C PRO A 122 16.83 -2.54 5.31
N ASN A 123 17.34 -2.40 6.54
CA ASN A 123 18.77 -2.59 6.81
C ASN A 123 19.12 -4.06 6.61
#